data_AF-A0A0R3M2L3-F1
#
_entry.id   AF-A0A0R3M2L3-F1
#
_cell.length_a   1.000
_cell.length_b   1.000
_cell.length_c   1.000
_cell.angle_alpha   90.00
_cell.angle_beta   90.00
_cell.angle_gamma   90.00
#
_symmetry.space_group_name_H-M   'P 1'
#
loop_
_entity.id
_entity.type
_entity.pdbx_description
1 polymer ?
#
loop_
_entity_poly.entity_id
_entity_poly.type
_entity_poly.pdbx_seq_one_letter_code
_entity_poly.pdbx_strand_id
1 'polypeptide(L)'
;MPKTHCNYGHAMTPENTAIVHPKHSKYPWRQCRTCMDLTQADVEAVEAHMRGGGTFRDLSLPFTKKMGLDIYRALNPEWSEQMLTIARANAREKKKVAFAALAQQRTHCKNGHELTPDNVRIVVVRRNGWQQRECKTCRAEWDKRGRYTAEQITAVVEAVKSGSSIAQVTKRGGDRPALIKFNGLAAAMRADPALENLLRPLSRRNNVTALRARWIGLRSNVTRGPTLTGIIAAPPNEIFTAVDNAVPRNIDFHQRKEIMSEMMLAILEERLVLEDVRARYPEFLRASYRMFAHRSYGDIRTPLPLDAPAYLEGTMLRVETVSTPFWEQV
;
A
#
# COMPACT_ATOMS: atom_id res chain seq x y z
N MET A 1 -26.99 55.01 10.07
CA MET A 1 -27.82 54.66 8.89
C MET A 1 -27.27 53.40 8.25
N PRO A 2 -28.10 52.43 7.83
CA PRO A 2 -27.63 51.25 7.11
C PRO A 2 -26.96 51.68 5.80
N LYS A 3 -25.84 51.03 5.44
CA LYS A 3 -25.20 51.25 4.15
C LYS A 3 -26.18 50.86 3.03
N THR A 4 -26.46 51.80 2.13
CA THR A 4 -27.33 51.57 0.96
C THR A 4 -26.61 50.85 -0.18
N HIS A 5 -25.28 50.90 -0.19
CA HIS A 5 -24.43 50.28 -1.21
C HIS A 5 -23.27 49.49 -0.57
N CYS A 6 -22.79 48.47 -1.26
CA CYS A 6 -21.58 47.76 -0.88
C CYS A 6 -20.32 48.58 -1.21
N ASN A 7 -19.14 48.12 -0.80
CA ASN A 7 -17.87 48.82 -1.08
C ASN A 7 -17.54 48.91 -2.58
N TYR A 8 -18.23 48.15 -3.43
CA TYR A 8 -18.09 48.16 -4.89
C TYR A 8 -19.23 48.92 -5.60
N GLY A 9 -20.12 49.59 -4.85
CA GLY A 9 -21.19 50.42 -5.42
C GLY A 9 -22.48 49.68 -5.78
N HIS A 10 -22.60 48.37 -5.53
CA HIS A 10 -23.87 47.65 -5.74
C HIS A 10 -24.88 48.00 -4.65
N ALA A 11 -26.14 48.22 -5.03
CA ALA A 11 -27.23 48.46 -4.09
C ALA A 11 -27.47 47.24 -3.18
N MET A 12 -27.58 47.49 -1.88
CA MET A 12 -27.80 46.48 -0.84
C MET A 12 -29.30 46.28 -0.60
N THR A 13 -29.99 45.66 -1.57
CA THR A 13 -31.40 45.26 -1.43
C THR A 13 -31.53 43.97 -0.60
N PRO A 14 -32.72 43.64 -0.07
CA PRO A 14 -32.96 42.37 0.62
C PRO A 14 -32.57 41.14 -0.22
N GLU A 15 -32.74 41.20 -1.54
CA GLU A 15 -32.44 40.12 -2.48
C GLU A 15 -30.92 40.00 -2.73
N ASN A 16 -30.21 41.13 -2.73
CA ASN A 16 -28.77 41.21 -2.99
C ASN A 16 -27.90 41.21 -1.71
N THR A 17 -28.51 41.04 -0.54
CA THR A 17 -27.80 41.07 0.74
C THR A 17 -27.90 39.72 1.43
N ALA A 18 -26.75 39.07 1.64
CA ALA A 18 -26.62 37.94 2.55
C ALA A 18 -26.17 38.43 3.93
N ILE A 19 -26.84 37.98 5.00
CA ILE A 19 -26.40 38.21 6.36
C ILE A 19 -25.55 37.01 6.77
N VAL A 20 -24.28 37.25 7.04
CA VAL A 20 -23.34 36.18 7.42
C VAL A 20 -22.86 36.41 8.84
N HIS A 21 -22.73 35.32 9.60
CA HIS A 21 -22.21 35.33 10.96
C HIS A 21 -20.80 34.71 10.94
N PRO A 22 -19.74 35.51 10.72
CA PRO A 22 -18.40 34.95 10.66
C PRO A 22 -18.01 34.40 12.02
N LYS A 23 -17.31 33.26 12.00
CA LYS A 23 -16.80 32.60 13.21
C LYS A 23 -15.95 33.62 13.99
N HIS A 24 -16.27 33.82 15.27
CA HIS A 24 -15.63 34.78 16.19
C HIS A 24 -16.05 36.26 16.07
N SER A 25 -17.03 36.62 15.23
CA SER A 25 -17.65 37.94 15.31
C SER A 25 -18.91 37.90 16.17
N LYS A 26 -19.02 38.86 17.10
CA LYS A 26 -20.25 39.07 17.88
C LYS A 26 -21.42 39.56 17.02
N TYR A 27 -21.12 40.21 15.90
CA TYR A 27 -22.12 40.87 15.05
C TYR A 27 -22.14 40.28 13.64
N PRO A 28 -23.33 40.04 13.06
CA PRO A 28 -23.44 39.69 11.66
C PRO A 28 -23.00 40.85 10.77
N TRP A 29 -22.37 40.52 9.66
CA TRP A 29 -22.09 41.47 8.59
C TRP A 29 -23.02 41.22 7.39
N ARG A 30 -23.25 42.28 6.61
CA ARG A 30 -23.98 42.21 5.35
C ARG A 30 -22.99 42.04 4.21
N GLN A 31 -23.20 41.02 3.40
CA GLN A 31 -22.38 40.73 2.23
C GLN A 31 -23.24 40.89 0.97
N CYS A 32 -22.67 41.53 -0.05
CA CYS A 32 -23.33 41.72 -1.33
C CYS A 32 -23.24 40.42 -2.15
N ARG A 33 -24.39 39.86 -2.53
CA ARG A 33 -24.47 38.63 -3.33
C ARG A 33 -23.84 38.82 -4.72
N THR A 34 -24.08 39.93 -5.41
CA THR A 34 -23.44 40.23 -6.71
C THR A 34 -21.90 40.16 -6.64
N CYS A 35 -21.31 40.63 -5.54
CA CYS A 35 -19.85 40.58 -5.36
C CYS A 35 -19.32 39.18 -5.02
N MET A 36 -20.16 38.34 -4.42
CA MET A 36 -19.77 37.05 -3.84
C MET A 36 -20.10 35.90 -4.76
N ASP A 37 -21.34 35.82 -5.23
CA ASP A 37 -21.86 34.72 -6.03
C ASP A 37 -21.08 34.63 -7.33
N LEU A 38 -20.59 33.44 -7.64
CA LEU A 38 -19.94 33.18 -8.91
C LEU A 38 -20.99 33.18 -10.01
N THR A 39 -20.76 34.00 -11.03
CA THR A 39 -21.53 33.92 -12.26
C THR A 39 -21.11 32.67 -13.04
N GLN A 40 -21.93 32.21 -13.98
CA GLN A 40 -21.57 31.09 -14.85
C GLN A 40 -20.24 31.34 -15.59
N ALA A 41 -20.02 32.58 -16.04
CA ALA A 41 -18.76 33.00 -16.65
C ALA A 41 -17.55 32.88 -15.69
N ASP A 42 -17.74 33.18 -14.40
CA ASP A 42 -16.68 32.99 -13.40
C ASP A 42 -16.34 31.51 -13.21
N VAL A 43 -17.36 30.63 -13.19
CA VAL A 43 -17.18 29.18 -13.07
C VAL A 43 -16.42 28.62 -14.28
N GLU A 44 -16.82 29.00 -15.49
CA GLU A 44 -16.14 28.61 -16.73
C GLU A 44 -14.68 29.08 -16.77
N ALA A 45 -14.40 30.31 -16.30
CA ALA A 45 -13.04 30.81 -16.17
C ALA A 45 -12.20 30.00 -15.17
N VAL A 46 -12.80 29.59 -14.04
CA VAL A 46 -12.13 28.70 -13.07
C VAL A 46 -11.83 27.34 -13.69
N GLU A 47 -12.78 26.74 -14.40
CA GLU A 47 -12.57 25.45 -15.07
C GLU A 47 -11.49 25.53 -16.15
N ALA A 48 -11.52 26.57 -16.99
CA ALA A 48 -10.51 26.82 -18.01
C ALA A 48 -9.12 26.95 -17.39
N HIS A 49 -9.00 27.68 -16.27
CA HIS A 49 -7.75 27.78 -15.51
C HIS A 49 -7.27 26.44 -14.98
N MET A 50 -8.17 25.60 -14.44
CA MET A 50 -7.81 24.25 -13.96
C MET A 50 -7.38 23.34 -15.10
N ARG A 51 -8.11 23.34 -16.22
CA ARG A 51 -7.73 22.55 -17.41
C ARG A 51 -6.41 23.05 -18.02
N GLY A 52 -6.11 24.34 -17.90
CA GLY A 52 -4.84 24.95 -18.30
C GLY A 52 -3.64 24.67 -17.37
N GLY A 53 -3.77 23.78 -16.38
CA GLY A 53 -2.68 23.45 -15.45
C GLY A 53 -2.60 24.35 -14.22
N GLY A 54 -3.56 25.24 -14.02
CA GLY A 54 -3.67 26.11 -12.85
C GLY A 54 -4.05 25.35 -11.57
N THR A 55 -3.86 25.99 -10.41
CA THR A 55 -4.36 25.48 -9.13
C THR A 55 -5.26 26.52 -8.47
N PHE A 56 -6.06 26.11 -7.47
CA PHE A 56 -6.90 27.05 -6.71
C PHE A 56 -6.11 28.19 -6.06
N ARG A 57 -4.84 27.96 -5.71
CA ARG A 57 -3.97 29.00 -5.13
C ARG A 57 -3.60 30.09 -6.14
N ASP A 58 -3.52 29.71 -7.42
CA ASP A 58 -3.10 30.58 -8.51
C ASP A 58 -4.29 31.26 -9.21
N LEU A 59 -5.51 31.06 -8.72
CA LEU A 59 -6.70 31.70 -9.27
C LEU A 59 -6.65 33.21 -9.03
N SER A 60 -6.73 33.97 -10.11
CA SER A 60 -6.79 35.44 -10.12
C SER A 60 -8.22 35.96 -9.87
N LEU A 61 -8.90 35.38 -8.88
CA LEU A 61 -10.23 35.86 -8.46
C LEU A 61 -10.10 36.96 -7.39
N PRO A 62 -10.96 38.00 -7.43
CA PRO A 62 -11.11 38.93 -6.31
C PRO A 62 -11.41 38.18 -5.01
N PHE A 63 -10.99 38.74 -3.87
CA PHE A 63 -11.18 38.12 -2.56
C PHE A 63 -12.65 37.73 -2.28
N THR A 64 -13.61 38.59 -2.64
CA THR A 64 -15.04 38.31 -2.44
C THR A 64 -15.53 37.09 -3.24
N LYS A 65 -15.05 36.92 -4.47
CA LYS A 65 -15.36 35.77 -5.34
C LYS A 65 -14.67 34.49 -4.86
N LYS A 66 -13.50 34.58 -4.22
CA LYS A 66 -12.87 33.41 -3.57
C LYS A 66 -13.72 32.86 -2.44
N MET A 67 -14.38 33.72 -1.65
CA MET A 67 -15.33 33.26 -0.63
C MET A 67 -16.56 32.60 -1.26
N GLY A 68 -17.10 33.19 -2.34
CA GLY A 68 -18.22 32.61 -3.08
C GLY A 68 -17.88 31.26 -3.71
N LEU A 69 -16.63 31.05 -4.11
CA LEU A 69 -16.14 29.77 -4.61
C LEU A 69 -16.25 28.64 -3.59
N ASP A 70 -15.97 28.90 -2.31
CA ASP A 70 -16.11 27.87 -1.28
C ASP A 70 -17.58 27.52 -1.01
N ILE A 71 -18.49 28.51 -1.09
CA ILE A 71 -19.94 28.28 -1.02
C ILE A 71 -20.40 27.45 -2.23
N TYR A 72 -19.98 27.83 -3.44
CA TYR A 72 -20.32 27.11 -4.67
C TYR A 72 -19.83 25.65 -4.62
N ARG A 73 -18.63 25.41 -4.09
CA ARG A 73 -18.09 24.05 -3.89
C ARG A 73 -18.87 23.22 -2.89
N ALA A 74 -19.42 23.84 -1.85
CA ALA A 74 -20.27 23.15 -0.88
C ALA A 74 -21.63 22.79 -1.47
N LEU A 75 -22.18 23.64 -2.34
CA LEU A 75 -23.44 23.40 -3.04
C LEU A 75 -23.31 22.42 -4.21
N ASN A 76 -22.11 22.30 -4.81
CA ASN A 76 -21.85 21.45 -5.97
C ASN A 76 -20.70 20.46 -5.66
N PRO A 77 -20.97 19.40 -4.88
CA PRO A 77 -19.93 18.49 -4.40
C PRO A 77 -19.23 17.72 -5.53
N GLU A 78 -19.97 17.27 -6.55
CA GLU A 78 -19.41 16.54 -7.70
C GLU A 78 -18.42 17.41 -8.49
N TRP A 79 -18.81 18.65 -8.79
CA TRP A 79 -17.94 19.63 -9.44
C TRP A 79 -16.69 19.92 -8.59
N SER A 80 -16.87 20.09 -7.28
CA SER A 80 -15.77 20.35 -6.34
C SER A 80 -14.78 19.18 -6.32
N GLU A 81 -15.26 17.93 -6.31
CA GLU A 81 -14.41 16.74 -6.35
C GLU A 81 -13.63 16.63 -7.66
N GLN A 82 -14.30 16.88 -8.79
CA GLN A 82 -13.66 16.89 -10.11
C GLN A 82 -12.53 17.94 -10.16
N MET A 83 -12.83 19.18 -9.75
CA MET A 83 -11.83 20.27 -9.76
C MET A 83 -10.70 20.03 -8.76
N LEU A 84 -10.98 19.44 -7.59
CA LEU A 84 -9.94 19.05 -6.64
C LEU A 84 -9.00 17.98 -7.20
N THR A 85 -9.54 17.03 -7.96
CA THR A 85 -8.75 15.99 -8.63
C THR A 85 -7.80 16.61 -9.66
N ILE A 86 -8.31 17.49 -10.52
CA ILE A 86 -7.51 18.23 -11.51
C ILE A 86 -6.46 19.11 -10.80
N ALA A 87 -6.86 19.90 -9.80
CA ALA A 87 -5.96 20.77 -9.06
C ALA A 87 -4.83 20.00 -8.36
N ARG A 88 -5.10 18.80 -7.81
CA ARG A 88 -4.08 17.92 -7.22
C ARG A 88 -3.11 17.39 -8.27
N ALA A 89 -3.59 17.01 -9.45
CA ALA A 89 -2.74 16.60 -10.57
C ALA A 89 -1.83 17.75 -11.01
N ASN A 90 -2.40 18.94 -11.22
CA ASN A 90 -1.67 20.15 -11.59
C ASN A 90 -0.63 20.55 -10.53
N ALA A 91 -0.98 20.49 -9.25
CA ALA A 91 -0.05 20.78 -8.16
C ALA A 91 1.13 19.79 -8.13
N ARG A 92 0.89 18.52 -8.45
CA ARG A 92 1.97 17.53 -8.62
C ARG A 92 2.86 17.94 -9.78
N GLU A 93 2.31 18.18 -10.97
CA GLU A 93 3.09 18.58 -12.14
C GLU A 93 3.89 19.87 -11.93
N LYS A 94 3.28 20.92 -11.37
CA LYS A 94 4.00 22.15 -11.00
C LYS A 94 5.16 21.88 -10.04
N LYS A 95 4.95 21.03 -9.02
CA LYS A 95 6.03 20.62 -8.10
C LYS A 95 7.12 19.87 -8.84
N LYS A 96 6.78 19.05 -9.85
CA LYS A 96 7.77 18.35 -10.66
C LYS A 96 8.62 19.31 -11.48
N VAL A 97 7.98 20.22 -12.21
CA VAL A 97 8.65 21.24 -13.01
C VAL A 97 9.52 22.14 -12.15
N ALA A 98 9.00 22.62 -11.02
CA ALA A 98 9.76 23.46 -10.09
C ALA A 98 10.99 22.73 -9.52
N PHE A 99 10.84 21.45 -9.13
CA PHE A 99 11.97 20.65 -8.65
C PHE A 99 13.01 20.40 -9.75
N ALA A 100 12.58 20.16 -10.99
CA ALA A 100 13.46 20.01 -12.13
C ALA A 100 14.23 21.31 -12.42
N ALA A 101 13.55 22.47 -12.42
CA ALA A 101 14.17 23.78 -12.60
C ALA A 101 15.19 24.09 -11.49
N LEU A 102 14.83 23.86 -10.22
CA LEU A 102 15.76 24.00 -9.10
C LEU A 102 16.96 23.05 -9.24
N ALA A 103 16.76 21.81 -9.67
CA ALA A 103 17.84 20.85 -9.89
C ALA A 103 18.77 21.26 -11.05
N GLN A 104 18.25 21.93 -12.07
CA GLN A 104 19.05 22.50 -13.17
C GLN A 104 19.87 23.71 -12.71
N GLN A 105 19.28 24.59 -11.89
CA GLN A 105 19.95 25.79 -11.36
C GLN A 105 21.07 25.48 -10.35
N ARG A 106 21.15 24.24 -9.83
CA ARG A 106 22.24 23.85 -8.93
C ARG A 106 23.58 23.84 -9.66
N THR A 107 24.47 24.71 -9.19
CA THR A 107 25.89 24.78 -9.60
C THR A 107 26.75 23.77 -8.84
N HIS A 108 26.34 23.35 -7.64
CA HIS A 108 27.10 22.43 -6.79
C HIS A 108 26.25 21.24 -6.32
N CYS A 109 26.90 20.08 -6.17
CA CYS A 109 26.31 18.90 -5.57
C CYS A 109 26.14 19.07 -4.05
N LYS A 110 25.50 18.09 -3.38
CA LYS A 110 25.32 18.15 -1.91
C LYS A 110 26.64 18.14 -1.12
N ASN A 111 27.73 17.65 -1.70
CA ASN A 111 29.06 17.60 -1.09
C ASN A 111 29.95 18.78 -1.50
N GLY A 112 29.42 19.79 -2.20
CA GLY A 112 30.21 20.96 -2.62
C GLY A 112 31.01 20.81 -3.91
N HIS A 113 31.00 19.64 -4.58
CA HIS A 113 31.63 19.53 -5.91
C HIS A 113 30.84 20.31 -6.96
N GLU A 114 31.55 21.07 -7.80
CA GLU A 114 30.98 21.80 -8.92
C GLU A 114 30.37 20.84 -9.97
N LEU A 115 29.18 21.18 -10.46
CA LEU A 115 28.40 20.41 -11.42
C LEU A 115 28.63 20.92 -12.85
N THR A 116 29.88 20.86 -13.32
CA THR A 116 30.24 21.13 -14.71
C THR A 116 29.71 20.04 -15.65
N PRO A 117 29.55 20.29 -16.97
CA PRO A 117 29.19 19.25 -17.94
C PRO A 117 30.09 18.00 -17.85
N ASP A 118 31.38 18.19 -17.56
CA ASP A 118 32.34 17.09 -17.39
C ASP A 118 32.16 16.31 -16.08
N ASN A 119 31.75 16.96 -15.00
CA ASN A 119 31.55 16.32 -13.69
C ASN A 119 30.11 15.84 -13.45
N VAL A 120 29.23 15.96 -14.44
CA VAL A 120 27.83 15.52 -14.34
C VAL A 120 27.59 14.30 -15.21
N ARG A 121 26.90 13.31 -14.65
CA ARG A 121 26.29 12.21 -15.38
C ARG A 121 24.78 12.35 -15.28
N ILE A 122 24.08 12.40 -16.40
CA ILE A 122 22.62 12.37 -16.42
C ILE A 122 22.18 10.92 -16.36
N VAL A 123 21.42 10.55 -15.32
CA VAL A 123 20.86 9.21 -15.13
C VAL A 123 19.34 9.29 -15.28
N VAL A 124 18.80 8.53 -16.22
CA VAL A 124 17.34 8.42 -16.40
C VAL A 124 16.80 7.38 -15.41
N VAL A 125 16.01 7.84 -14.45
CA VAL A 125 15.34 6.97 -13.47
C VAL A 125 14.15 6.29 -14.16
N ARG A 126 14.32 4.99 -14.47
CA ARG A 126 13.39 4.16 -15.26
C ARG A 126 11.92 4.25 -14.83
N ARG A 127 11.64 4.47 -13.55
CA ARG A 127 10.27 4.39 -13.02
C ARG A 127 9.37 5.55 -13.45
N ASN A 128 9.94 6.74 -13.66
CA ASN A 128 9.15 7.95 -13.85
C ASN A 128 9.65 8.83 -15.03
N GLY A 129 10.70 8.39 -15.75
CA GLY A 129 11.31 9.17 -16.84
C GLY A 129 12.14 10.39 -16.38
N TRP A 130 12.39 10.53 -15.08
CA TRP A 130 13.11 11.69 -14.54
C TRP A 130 14.59 11.57 -14.82
N GLN A 131 15.18 12.68 -15.26
CA GLN A 131 16.61 12.83 -15.40
C GLN A 131 17.20 13.37 -14.10
N GLN A 132 18.06 12.59 -13.46
CA GLN A 132 18.82 13.00 -12.29
C GLN A 132 20.27 13.31 -12.68
N ARG A 133 20.79 14.45 -12.25
CA ARG A 133 22.22 14.77 -12.35
C ARG A 133 22.95 14.09 -11.18
N GLU A 134 23.82 13.13 -11.50
CA GLU A 134 24.77 12.55 -10.55
C GLU A 134 26.13 13.20 -10.72
N CYS A 135 26.75 13.60 -9.61
CA CYS A 135 28.13 14.10 -9.59
C CYS A 135 29.09 12.93 -9.79
N LYS A 136 29.95 12.98 -10.82
CA LYS A 136 30.91 11.92 -11.13
C LYS A 136 31.93 11.75 -10.01
N THR A 137 32.40 12.83 -9.38
CA THR A 137 33.29 12.76 -8.20
C THR A 137 32.62 12.02 -7.04
N CYS A 138 31.41 12.42 -6.64
CA CYS A 138 30.67 11.72 -5.58
C CYS A 138 30.43 10.25 -5.92
N ARG A 139 30.16 9.95 -7.19
CA ARG A 139 29.96 8.58 -7.67
C ARG A 139 31.24 7.77 -7.57
N ALA A 140 32.37 8.32 -8.00
CA ALA A 140 33.68 7.67 -7.88
C ALA A 140 34.05 7.44 -6.40
N GLU A 141 33.80 8.41 -5.53
CA GLU A 141 33.96 8.23 -4.07
C GLU A 141 33.03 7.16 -3.51
N TRP A 142 31.78 7.13 -3.95
CA TRP A 142 30.83 6.10 -3.53
C TRP A 142 31.25 4.71 -4.01
N ASP A 143 31.72 4.59 -5.25
CA ASP A 143 32.23 3.34 -5.79
C ASP A 143 33.53 2.93 -5.06
N LYS A 144 34.38 3.90 -4.65
CA LYS A 144 35.51 3.67 -3.72
C LYS A 144 35.03 3.23 -2.33
N ARG A 145 33.88 3.67 -1.82
CA ARG A 145 33.29 3.14 -0.56
C ARG A 145 32.80 1.69 -0.70
N GLY A 146 32.70 1.17 -1.92
CA GLY A 146 32.61 -0.25 -2.20
C GLY A 146 33.90 -1.03 -1.90
N ARG A 147 34.96 -0.37 -1.38
CA ARG A 147 36.14 -1.05 -0.84
C ARG A 147 35.72 -2.11 0.15
N TYR A 148 36.14 -3.32 -0.16
CA TYR A 148 36.08 -4.48 0.69
C TYR A 148 37.51 -4.86 1.06
N THR A 149 37.70 -5.43 2.24
CA THR A 149 38.98 -6.03 2.62
C THR A 149 39.01 -7.49 2.21
N ALA A 150 40.20 -8.07 2.01
CA ALA A 150 40.34 -9.50 1.75
C ALA A 150 39.73 -10.34 2.89
N GLU A 151 39.91 -9.89 4.14
CA GLU A 151 39.30 -10.49 5.34
C GLU A 151 37.77 -10.54 5.28
N GLN A 152 37.12 -9.47 4.82
CA GLN A 152 35.66 -9.45 4.65
C GLN A 152 35.20 -10.48 3.63
N ILE A 153 35.96 -10.69 2.56
CA ILE A 153 35.63 -11.70 1.55
C ILE A 153 35.80 -13.10 2.12
N THR A 154 36.88 -13.37 2.85
CA THR A 154 37.08 -14.65 3.55
C THR A 154 35.93 -14.93 4.52
N ALA A 155 35.56 -13.96 5.36
CA ALA A 155 34.45 -14.09 6.30
C ALA A 155 33.11 -14.33 5.59
N VAL A 156 32.87 -13.71 4.44
CA VAL A 156 31.67 -13.95 3.62
C VAL A 156 31.67 -15.37 3.03
N VAL A 157 32.81 -15.83 2.52
CA VAL A 157 32.94 -17.19 1.98
C VAL A 157 32.67 -18.23 3.06
N GLU A 158 33.24 -18.05 4.25
CA GLU A 158 33.00 -18.93 5.40
C GLU A 158 31.55 -18.90 5.86
N ALA A 159 30.95 -17.71 5.99
CA ALA A 159 29.56 -17.56 6.38
C ALA A 159 28.58 -18.17 5.36
N VAL A 160 28.89 -18.07 4.06
CA VAL A 160 28.06 -18.69 3.02
C VAL A 160 28.27 -20.22 3.00
N LYS A 161 29.48 -20.72 3.24
CA LYS A 161 29.74 -22.16 3.41
C LYS A 161 29.02 -22.73 4.63
N SER A 162 28.89 -21.97 5.72
CA SER A 162 28.18 -22.38 6.93
C SER A 162 26.65 -22.30 6.85
N GLY A 163 26.10 -21.96 5.67
CA GLY A 163 24.65 -21.98 5.43
C GLY A 163 23.99 -20.61 5.40
N SER A 164 24.73 -19.50 5.53
CA SER A 164 24.17 -18.16 5.35
C SER A 164 23.97 -17.82 3.87
N SER A 165 22.93 -17.06 3.55
CA SER A 165 22.76 -16.49 2.21
C SER A 165 23.52 -15.16 2.05
N ILE A 166 23.83 -14.79 0.80
CA ILE A 166 24.39 -13.48 0.45
C ILE A 166 23.54 -12.35 1.03
N ALA A 167 22.22 -12.49 1.03
CA ALA A 167 21.32 -11.48 1.60
C ALA A 167 21.47 -11.33 3.12
N GLN A 168 21.72 -12.43 3.85
CA GLN A 168 21.92 -12.41 5.29
C GLN A 168 23.28 -11.80 5.67
N VAL A 169 24.34 -12.12 4.93
CA VAL A 169 25.69 -11.59 5.22
C VAL A 169 25.85 -10.12 4.82
N THR A 170 25.06 -9.65 3.86
CA THR A 170 25.13 -8.26 3.35
C THR A 170 24.15 -7.27 3.98
N LYS A 171 23.08 -7.75 4.61
CA LYS A 171 22.10 -6.90 5.30
C LYS A 171 22.41 -6.85 6.79
N ARG A 172 22.19 -5.68 7.40
CA ARG A 172 22.18 -5.55 8.86
C ARG A 172 20.93 -6.26 9.40
N GLY A 173 21.10 -7.20 10.32
CA GLY A 173 20.01 -7.96 10.93
C GLY A 173 20.00 -7.76 12.44
N GLY A 174 19.11 -6.89 12.92
CA GLY A 174 19.08 -6.51 14.34
C GLY A 174 20.43 -5.97 14.82
N ASP A 175 20.96 -6.59 15.86
CA ASP A 175 22.24 -6.22 16.48
C ASP A 175 23.46 -6.71 15.70
N ARG A 176 23.29 -7.62 14.74
CA ARG A 176 24.42 -8.13 13.95
C ARG A 176 24.77 -7.14 12.82
N PRO A 177 25.99 -6.57 12.81
CA PRO A 177 26.44 -5.76 11.68
C PRO A 177 26.57 -6.64 10.42
N ALA A 178 26.41 -6.02 9.24
CA ALA A 178 26.69 -6.71 7.99
C ALA A 178 28.20 -6.98 7.87
N LEU A 179 28.58 -8.19 7.46
CA LEU A 179 30.00 -8.55 7.25
C LEU A 179 30.63 -7.71 6.13
N ILE A 180 29.85 -7.45 5.09
CA ILE A 180 30.24 -6.63 3.94
C ILE A 180 29.01 -5.92 3.38
N LYS A 181 29.15 -4.71 2.84
CA LYS A 181 28.05 -4.07 2.10
C LYS A 181 27.81 -4.81 0.78
N PHE A 182 26.56 -4.92 0.34
CA PHE A 182 26.21 -5.58 -0.92
C PHE A 182 27.02 -5.07 -2.12
N ASN A 183 27.18 -3.74 -2.24
CA ASN A 183 27.95 -3.14 -3.33
C ASN A 183 29.44 -3.55 -3.30
N GLY A 184 30.02 -3.73 -2.10
CA GLY A 184 31.39 -4.19 -1.95
C GLY A 184 31.55 -5.64 -2.37
N LEU A 185 30.64 -6.52 -1.93
CA LEU A 185 30.63 -7.92 -2.37
C LEU A 185 30.39 -8.05 -3.88
N ALA A 186 29.47 -7.26 -4.43
CA ALA A 186 29.21 -7.24 -5.87
C ALA A 186 30.38 -6.67 -6.68
N ALA A 187 31.19 -5.77 -6.11
CA ALA A 187 32.44 -5.35 -6.72
C ALA A 187 33.48 -6.48 -6.68
N ALA A 188 33.61 -7.18 -5.55
CA ALA A 188 34.51 -8.33 -5.41
C ALA A 188 34.19 -9.46 -6.38
N MET A 189 32.91 -9.85 -6.48
CA MET A 189 32.43 -10.88 -7.41
C MET A 189 32.66 -10.51 -8.88
N ARG A 190 32.59 -9.21 -9.23
CA ARG A 190 32.91 -8.75 -10.60
C ARG A 190 34.41 -8.75 -10.88
N ALA A 191 35.24 -8.53 -9.87
CA ALA A 191 36.70 -8.56 -9.99
C ALA A 191 37.24 -10.00 -10.04
N ASP A 192 36.58 -10.93 -9.35
CA ASP A 192 36.92 -12.36 -9.34
C ASP A 192 35.70 -13.23 -9.71
N PRO A 193 35.58 -13.65 -10.98
CA PRO A 193 34.50 -14.52 -11.43
C PRO A 193 34.47 -15.88 -10.72
N ALA A 194 35.60 -16.39 -10.21
CA ALA A 194 35.62 -17.66 -9.47
C ALA A 194 34.89 -17.54 -8.13
N LEU A 195 35.05 -16.40 -7.44
CA LEU A 195 34.28 -16.07 -6.23
C LEU A 195 32.78 -16.00 -6.53
N GLU A 196 32.38 -15.40 -7.65
CA GLU A 196 30.97 -15.33 -8.07
C GLU A 196 30.37 -16.72 -8.29
N ASN A 197 31.09 -17.56 -9.05
CA ASN A 197 30.70 -18.93 -9.36
C ASN A 197 30.61 -19.81 -8.09
N LEU A 198 31.42 -19.53 -7.07
CA LEU A 198 31.34 -20.20 -5.78
C LEU A 198 30.14 -19.73 -4.95
N LEU A 199 29.98 -18.41 -4.75
CA LEU A 199 29.04 -17.86 -3.79
C LEU A 199 27.58 -17.92 -4.24
N ARG A 200 27.28 -17.66 -5.52
CA ARG A 200 25.89 -17.62 -6.02
C ARG A 200 25.13 -18.94 -5.84
N PRO A 201 25.64 -20.11 -6.28
CA PRO A 201 24.91 -21.36 -6.13
C PRO A 201 24.73 -21.75 -4.66
N LEU A 202 25.76 -21.58 -3.83
CA LEU A 202 25.67 -21.84 -2.39
C LEU A 202 24.62 -20.94 -1.72
N SER A 203 24.66 -19.64 -1.99
CA SER A 203 23.67 -18.70 -1.47
C SER A 203 22.25 -19.02 -1.91
N ARG A 204 22.04 -19.47 -3.15
CA ARG A 204 20.71 -19.86 -3.65
C ARG A 204 20.21 -21.09 -2.89
N ARG A 205 21.06 -22.10 -2.70
CA ARG A 205 20.73 -23.30 -1.91
C ARG A 205 20.39 -22.93 -0.46
N ASN A 206 21.21 -22.10 0.17
CA ASN A 206 21.01 -21.63 1.54
C ASN A 206 19.71 -20.84 1.69
N ASN A 207 19.38 -19.97 0.74
CA ASN A 207 18.12 -19.22 0.76
C ASN A 207 16.90 -20.14 0.66
N VAL A 208 16.95 -21.18 -0.18
CA VAL A 208 15.87 -22.18 -0.27
C VAL A 208 15.72 -22.94 1.06
N THR A 209 16.83 -23.36 1.68
CA THR A 209 16.80 -24.02 2.98
C THR A 209 16.24 -23.11 4.07
N ALA A 210 16.69 -21.85 4.13
CA ALA A 210 16.20 -20.86 5.09
C ALA A 210 14.72 -20.54 4.89
N LEU A 211 14.26 -20.43 3.63
CA LEU A 211 12.85 -20.26 3.32
C LEU A 211 12.06 -21.49 3.77
N ARG A 212 12.49 -22.71 3.45
CA ARG A 212 11.82 -23.94 3.90
C ARG A 212 11.69 -24.00 5.42
N ALA A 213 12.77 -23.70 6.15
CA ALA A 213 12.74 -23.62 7.61
C ALA A 213 11.73 -22.56 8.10
N ARG A 214 11.70 -21.39 7.45
CA ARG A 214 10.72 -20.33 7.76
C ARG A 214 9.29 -20.74 7.44
N TRP A 215 9.03 -21.48 6.36
CA TRP A 215 7.70 -21.99 6.02
C TRP A 215 7.23 -23.07 6.99
N ILE A 216 8.13 -23.94 7.45
CA ILE A 216 7.86 -24.91 8.51
C ILE A 216 7.57 -24.18 9.82
N GLY A 217 8.36 -23.15 10.16
CA GLY A 217 8.17 -22.32 11.35
C GLY A 217 6.92 -21.44 11.31
N LEU A 218 6.53 -20.86 10.16
CA LEU A 218 5.31 -20.04 10.09
C LEU A 218 4.03 -20.88 10.26
N ARG A 219 4.07 -22.19 10.02
CA ARG A 219 2.96 -23.09 10.38
C ARG A 219 2.79 -23.26 11.89
N SER A 220 3.73 -22.78 12.73
CA SER A 220 3.60 -22.87 14.20
C SER A 220 2.80 -21.74 14.83
N ASN A 221 2.38 -20.72 14.07
CA ASN A 221 1.46 -19.68 14.55
C ASN A 221 -0.01 -20.02 14.25
N VAL A 222 -0.33 -21.31 14.07
CA VAL A 222 -1.69 -21.75 14.37
C VAL A 222 -1.84 -21.57 15.86
N THR A 223 -2.67 -20.62 16.27
CA THR A 223 -3.05 -20.42 17.67
C THR A 223 -3.55 -21.76 18.17
N ARG A 224 -2.70 -22.53 18.84
CA ARG A 224 -3.13 -23.77 19.48
C ARG A 224 -3.99 -23.31 20.65
N GLY A 225 -5.30 -23.23 20.42
CA GLY A 225 -6.22 -23.04 21.53
C GLY A 225 -6.01 -24.13 22.57
N PRO A 226 -6.40 -23.91 23.82
CA PRO A 226 -6.28 -24.92 24.87
C PRO A 226 -6.87 -26.22 24.33
N THR A 227 -6.11 -27.31 24.40
CA THR A 227 -6.68 -28.63 24.12
C THR A 227 -7.89 -28.76 25.03
N LEU A 228 -9.07 -29.09 24.48
CA LEU A 228 -10.32 -29.19 25.25
C LEU A 228 -10.20 -30.12 26.47
N THR A 229 -9.19 -31.00 26.48
CA THR A 229 -8.75 -31.82 27.61
C THR A 229 -8.26 -31.05 28.84
N GLY A 230 -7.92 -29.76 28.74
CA GLY A 230 -7.31 -28.98 29.82
C GLY A 230 -8.27 -28.29 30.79
N ILE A 231 -9.56 -28.14 30.43
CA ILE A 231 -10.52 -27.39 31.27
C ILE A 231 -11.76 -28.23 31.64
N ILE A 232 -12.11 -29.25 30.85
CA ILE A 232 -13.16 -30.22 31.21
C ILE A 232 -12.67 -31.60 30.79
N ALA A 233 -12.11 -32.35 31.73
CA ALA A 233 -11.83 -33.78 31.54
C ALA A 233 -13.16 -34.56 31.57
N ALA A 234 -13.99 -34.38 30.54
CA ALA A 234 -15.07 -35.30 30.27
C ALA A 234 -14.46 -36.68 29.94
N PRO A 235 -15.11 -37.80 30.30
CA PRO A 235 -14.64 -39.13 29.93
C PRO A 235 -14.40 -39.18 28.40
N PRO A 236 -13.35 -39.89 27.94
CA PRO A 236 -12.98 -39.92 26.54
C PRO A 236 -14.14 -40.50 25.73
N ASN A 237 -14.92 -39.64 25.10
CA ASN A 237 -15.93 -40.05 24.14
C ASN A 237 -15.19 -40.51 22.87
N GLU A 238 -15.45 -41.75 22.45
CA GLU A 238 -14.84 -42.36 21.28
C GLU A 238 -15.07 -41.54 20.01
N ILE A 239 -16.27 -40.97 19.87
CA ILE A 239 -16.66 -40.09 18.75
C ILE A 239 -15.78 -38.83 18.75
N PHE A 240 -15.63 -38.17 19.91
CA PHE A 240 -14.83 -36.96 20.00
C PHE A 240 -13.36 -37.22 19.65
N THR A 241 -12.81 -38.32 20.17
CA THR A 241 -11.42 -38.70 19.97
C THR A 241 -11.13 -39.06 18.51
N ALA A 242 -12.03 -39.79 17.86
CA ALA A 242 -11.93 -40.12 16.44
C ALA A 242 -11.95 -38.86 15.56
N VAL A 243 -12.89 -37.94 15.82
CA VAL A 243 -13.01 -36.67 15.09
C VAL A 243 -11.80 -35.76 15.34
N ASP A 244 -11.32 -35.62 16.57
CA ASP A 244 -10.13 -34.81 16.89
C ASP A 244 -8.88 -35.32 16.14
N ASN A 245 -8.70 -36.65 16.08
CA ASN A 245 -7.58 -37.26 15.37
C ASN A 245 -7.70 -37.16 13.84
N ALA A 246 -8.92 -37.13 13.31
CA ALA A 246 -9.16 -36.99 11.89
C ALA A 246 -8.91 -35.57 11.37
N VAL A 247 -9.27 -34.53 12.14
CA VAL A 247 -9.16 -33.13 11.69
C VAL A 247 -7.76 -32.56 11.94
N PRO A 248 -7.00 -32.16 10.90
CA PRO A 248 -5.63 -31.68 11.03
C PRO A 248 -5.48 -30.49 12.00
N ARG A 249 -4.45 -30.53 12.85
CA ARG A 249 -4.15 -29.49 13.85
C ARG A 249 -3.53 -28.21 13.26
N ASN A 250 -3.25 -28.17 11.96
CA ASN A 250 -2.70 -27.00 11.27
C ASN A 250 -3.79 -26.05 10.71
N ILE A 251 -5.07 -26.36 10.97
CA ILE A 251 -6.22 -25.49 10.67
C ILE A 251 -6.38 -24.49 11.82
N ASP A 252 -6.87 -23.29 11.53
CA ASP A 252 -7.21 -22.29 12.56
C ASP A 252 -8.10 -22.89 13.66
N PHE A 253 -7.87 -22.50 14.92
CA PHE A 253 -8.53 -23.11 16.07
C PHE A 253 -10.05 -23.02 16.01
N HIS A 254 -10.60 -21.86 15.63
CA HIS A 254 -12.04 -21.67 15.56
C HIS A 254 -12.62 -22.48 14.42
N GLN A 255 -11.97 -22.45 13.25
CA GLN A 255 -12.40 -23.23 12.11
C GLN A 255 -12.36 -24.74 12.38
N ARG A 256 -11.31 -25.22 13.05
CA ARG A 256 -11.20 -26.62 13.47
C ARG A 256 -12.32 -27.02 14.42
N LYS A 257 -12.66 -26.16 15.38
CA LYS A 257 -13.76 -26.41 16.33
C LYS A 257 -15.11 -26.54 15.61
N GLU A 258 -15.40 -25.67 14.66
CA GLU A 258 -16.63 -25.75 13.85
C GLU A 258 -16.68 -27.05 13.04
N ILE A 259 -15.60 -27.40 12.34
CA ILE A 259 -15.51 -28.66 11.57
C ILE A 259 -15.73 -29.86 12.47
N MET A 260 -15.08 -29.89 13.64
CA MET A 260 -15.25 -30.97 14.60
C MET A 260 -16.69 -31.07 15.10
N SER A 261 -17.33 -29.93 15.41
CA SER A 261 -18.72 -29.88 15.88
C SER A 261 -19.68 -30.43 14.82
N GLU A 262 -19.53 -29.98 13.57
CA GLU A 262 -20.36 -30.45 12.45
C GLU A 262 -20.17 -31.94 12.16
N MET A 263 -18.93 -32.45 12.23
CA MET A 263 -18.66 -33.87 12.08
C MET A 263 -19.28 -34.70 13.20
N MET A 264 -19.26 -34.21 14.44
CA MET A 264 -19.91 -34.89 15.58
C MET A 264 -21.42 -34.93 15.40
N LEU A 265 -22.06 -33.83 14.99
CA LEU A 265 -23.49 -33.79 14.69
C LEU A 265 -23.86 -34.77 13.57
N ALA A 266 -23.07 -34.82 12.50
CA ALA A 266 -23.30 -35.77 11.41
C ALA A 266 -23.20 -37.25 11.85
N ILE A 267 -22.35 -37.57 12.83
CA ILE A 267 -22.28 -38.93 13.40
C ILE A 267 -23.51 -39.23 14.25
N LEU A 268 -23.93 -38.27 15.09
CA LEU A 268 -25.12 -38.42 15.94
C LEU A 268 -26.42 -38.54 15.12
N GLU A 269 -26.46 -37.92 13.95
CA GLU A 269 -27.55 -38.03 12.98
C GLU A 269 -27.41 -39.23 12.02
N GLU A 270 -26.42 -40.11 12.24
CA GLU A 270 -26.13 -41.29 11.42
C GLU A 270 -25.83 -40.99 9.94
N ARG A 271 -25.52 -39.74 9.60
CA ARG A 271 -25.09 -39.30 8.25
C ARG A 271 -23.61 -39.58 7.97
N LEU A 272 -22.82 -39.78 9.03
CA LEU A 272 -21.39 -40.08 8.98
C LEU A 272 -21.08 -41.26 9.90
N VAL A 273 -20.51 -42.32 9.34
CA VAL A 273 -20.05 -43.50 10.07
C VAL A 273 -18.66 -43.23 10.67
N LEU A 274 -18.37 -43.75 11.86
CA LEU A 274 -17.17 -43.43 12.63
C LEU A 274 -15.86 -43.82 11.90
N GLU A 275 -15.91 -44.92 11.16
CA GLU A 275 -14.82 -45.44 10.34
C GLU A 275 -14.44 -44.50 9.18
N ASP A 276 -15.41 -43.75 8.66
CA ASP A 276 -15.25 -42.87 7.49
C ASP A 276 -14.83 -41.44 7.85
N VAL A 277 -14.77 -41.09 9.14
CA VAL A 277 -14.50 -39.74 9.65
C VAL A 277 -13.23 -39.14 9.02
N ARG A 278 -12.15 -39.93 8.91
CA ARG A 278 -10.89 -39.47 8.32
C ARG A 278 -10.96 -39.31 6.79
N ALA A 279 -11.70 -40.15 6.09
CA ALA A 279 -11.85 -40.05 4.64
C ALA A 279 -12.76 -38.86 4.25
N ARG A 280 -13.79 -38.59 5.07
CA ARG A 280 -14.81 -37.58 4.78
C ARG A 280 -14.56 -36.20 5.39
N TYR A 281 -13.60 -36.03 6.31
CA TYR A 281 -13.25 -34.70 6.84
C TYR A 281 -13.07 -33.59 5.76
N PRO A 282 -12.49 -33.85 4.56
CA PRO A 282 -12.32 -32.80 3.55
C PRO A 282 -13.65 -32.22 3.05
N GLU A 283 -14.75 -32.98 3.11
CA GLU A 283 -16.10 -32.53 2.78
C GLU A 283 -16.56 -31.44 3.76
N PHE A 284 -16.41 -31.69 5.06
CA PHE A 284 -16.74 -30.74 6.13
C PHE A 284 -15.83 -29.51 6.12
N LEU A 285 -14.55 -29.68 5.79
CA LEU A 285 -13.63 -28.56 5.59
C LEU A 285 -14.11 -27.66 4.45
N ARG A 286 -14.49 -28.23 3.29
CA ARG A 286 -15.05 -27.46 2.17
C ARG A 286 -16.37 -26.78 2.55
N ALA A 287 -17.24 -27.47 3.28
CA ALA A 287 -18.50 -26.91 3.77
C ALA A 287 -18.27 -25.73 4.72
N SER A 288 -17.34 -25.87 5.68
CA SER A 288 -16.93 -24.79 6.58
C SER A 288 -16.39 -23.57 5.82
N TYR A 289 -15.58 -23.77 4.77
CA TYR A 289 -15.12 -22.67 3.92
C TYR A 289 -16.26 -21.99 3.15
N ARG A 290 -17.31 -22.72 2.74
CA ARG A 290 -18.50 -22.13 2.11
C ARG A 290 -19.30 -21.29 3.11
N MET A 291 -19.55 -21.81 4.32
CA MET A 291 -20.33 -21.12 5.35
C MET A 291 -19.62 -19.88 5.91
N PHE A 292 -18.30 -19.93 6.09
CA PHE A 292 -17.50 -18.86 6.67
C PHE A 292 -16.57 -18.17 5.65
N ALA A 293 -17.04 -17.99 4.41
CA ALA A 293 -16.27 -17.36 3.34
C ALA A 293 -15.66 -16.01 3.77
N HIS A 294 -16.33 -15.25 4.65
CA HIS A 294 -15.89 -13.95 5.15
C HIS A 294 -14.81 -13.98 6.25
N ARG A 295 -14.62 -15.11 6.97
CA ARG A 295 -13.66 -15.16 8.11
C ARG A 295 -12.26 -15.58 7.69
N SER A 296 -12.14 -16.43 6.67
CA SER A 296 -10.84 -16.88 6.13
C SER A 296 -10.37 -16.07 4.93
N TYR A 297 -11.25 -15.25 4.33
CA TYR A 297 -10.93 -14.46 3.16
C TYR A 297 -11.27 -12.98 3.36
N GLY A 298 -10.25 -12.16 3.18
CA GLY A 298 -10.25 -10.73 3.48
C GLY A 298 -8.84 -10.17 3.61
N ASP A 299 -7.83 -11.02 3.84
CA ASP A 299 -6.42 -10.66 3.67
C ASP A 299 -5.97 -10.90 2.22
N ILE A 300 -5.03 -10.08 1.74
CA ILE A 300 -4.52 -10.05 0.36
C ILE A 300 -3.87 -11.37 -0.08
N ARG A 301 -3.70 -12.32 0.86
CA ARG A 301 -2.97 -13.59 0.69
C ARG A 301 -3.87 -14.79 0.40
N THR A 302 -5.17 -14.67 0.62
CA THR A 302 -6.17 -15.68 0.30
C THR A 302 -7.34 -14.97 -0.39
N PRO A 303 -7.27 -14.76 -1.72
CA PRO A 303 -8.38 -14.19 -2.47
C PRO A 303 -9.56 -15.18 -2.51
N LEU A 304 -10.78 -14.68 -2.39
CA LEU A 304 -12.00 -15.49 -2.51
C LEU A 304 -12.02 -16.16 -3.90
N PRO A 305 -12.37 -17.46 -3.98
CA PRO A 305 -12.53 -18.12 -5.28
C PRO A 305 -13.65 -17.43 -6.09
N LEU A 306 -13.49 -17.40 -7.40
CA LEU A 306 -14.45 -16.78 -8.33
C LEU A 306 -15.80 -17.52 -8.34
N ASP A 307 -15.81 -18.78 -7.94
CA ASP A 307 -17.00 -19.62 -7.83
C ASP A 307 -17.74 -19.45 -6.48
N ALA A 308 -17.31 -18.50 -5.64
CA ALA A 308 -18.05 -18.14 -4.44
C ALA A 308 -19.23 -17.20 -4.77
N PRO A 309 -20.33 -17.24 -4.00
CA PRO A 309 -21.40 -16.26 -4.12
C PRO A 309 -20.87 -14.83 -3.97
N ALA A 310 -21.33 -13.93 -4.84
CA ALA A 310 -21.01 -12.52 -4.81
C ALA A 310 -21.64 -11.82 -3.59
N TYR A 311 -22.82 -12.29 -3.18
CA TYR A 311 -23.61 -11.75 -2.08
C TYR A 311 -24.03 -12.87 -1.12
N LEU A 312 -24.22 -12.54 0.16
CA LEU A 312 -24.53 -13.52 1.23
C LEU A 312 -25.83 -14.29 1.00
N GLU A 313 -26.80 -13.66 0.32
CA GLU A 313 -28.14 -14.22 0.09
C GLU A 313 -28.40 -14.51 -1.41
N GLY A 314 -27.38 -14.32 -2.27
CA GLY A 314 -27.52 -14.45 -3.72
C GLY A 314 -26.92 -15.73 -4.27
N THR A 315 -27.52 -16.29 -5.31
CA THR A 315 -26.93 -17.38 -6.12
C THR A 315 -25.91 -16.88 -7.14
N MET A 316 -25.81 -15.56 -7.34
CA MET A 316 -24.89 -14.93 -8.28
C MET A 316 -23.45 -15.22 -7.88
N LEU A 317 -22.65 -15.76 -8.80
CA LEU A 317 -21.23 -16.07 -8.56
C LEU A 317 -20.38 -14.81 -8.71
N ARG A 318 -19.26 -14.73 -8.00
CA ARG A 318 -18.32 -13.60 -8.13
C ARG A 318 -17.78 -13.45 -9.54
N VAL A 319 -17.56 -14.54 -10.27
CA VAL A 319 -17.15 -14.49 -11.68
C VAL A 319 -18.12 -13.66 -12.54
N GLU A 320 -19.41 -13.68 -12.19
CA GLU A 320 -20.47 -12.95 -12.90
C GLU A 320 -20.47 -11.45 -12.56
N THR A 321 -19.89 -11.06 -11.41
CA THR A 321 -19.66 -9.65 -11.06
C THR A 321 -18.40 -9.05 -11.68
N VAL A 322 -17.51 -9.87 -12.24
CA VAL A 322 -16.37 -9.41 -13.03
C VAL A 322 -16.88 -9.12 -14.46
N SER A 323 -17.76 -8.13 -14.58
CA SER A 323 -18.51 -7.85 -15.80
C SER A 323 -17.73 -7.06 -16.86
N THR A 324 -16.46 -6.78 -16.64
CA THR A 324 -15.59 -6.16 -17.66
C THR A 324 -14.19 -6.74 -17.55
N PRO A 325 -13.64 -7.35 -18.62
CA PRO A 325 -12.24 -7.70 -18.64
C PRO A 325 -11.43 -6.41 -18.44
N PHE A 326 -10.52 -6.41 -17.48
CA PHE A 326 -9.62 -5.28 -17.18
C PHE A 326 -8.90 -4.74 -18.43
N TRP A 327 -8.77 -5.57 -19.48
CA TRP A 327 -8.17 -5.25 -20.76
C TRP A 327 -9.05 -4.43 -21.71
N GLU A 328 -10.35 -4.31 -21.47
CA GLU A 328 -11.21 -3.41 -22.26
C GLU A 328 -11.19 -1.96 -21.75
N GLN A 329 -10.53 -1.70 -20.61
CA GLN A 329 -10.45 -0.37 -19.98
C GLN A 329 -9.03 0.25 -20.03
N VAL A 330 -8.07 -0.37 -20.74
CA VAL A 330 -6.69 0.13 -20.92
C VAL A 330 -6.44 0.45 -22.38
#